data_AF-A0A958YF08-F1
#
_entry.id   AF-A0A958YF08-F1
#
_cell.length_a   1.000
_cell.length_b   1.000
_cell.length_c   1.000
_cell.angle_alpha   90.00
_cell.angle_beta   90.00
_cell.angle_gamma   90.00
#
_symmetry.space_group_name_H-M   'P 1'
#
loop_
_entity.id
_entity.type
_entity.pdbx_description
1 polymer ?
#
loop_
_entity_poly.entity_id
_entity_poly.type
_entity_poly.pdbx_seq_one_letter_code
_entity_poly.pdbx_strand_id
1 'polypeptide(L)' 'KPELYNWFVNEFPKHSTRKLDMGKSCIRFKKAEDIPFDLIAQLSTKMTVEEWITIYETNLKR' A
#
# COMPACT_ATOMS: atom_id res chain seq x y z
N LYS A 1 -8.55 3.63 -6.66
CA LYS A 1 -8.84 3.72 -5.21
C LYS A 1 -7.94 4.78 -4.54
N PRO A 2 -8.12 6.07 -4.85
CA PRO A 2 -7.27 7.15 -4.32
C PRO A 2 -7.37 7.28 -2.80
N GLU A 3 -8.51 6.91 -2.22
CA GLU A 3 -8.71 6.91 -0.76
C GLU A 3 -7.77 5.96 -0.02
N LEU A 4 -7.54 4.75 -0.55
CA LEU A 4 -6.64 3.77 0.08
C LEU A 4 -5.19 4.26 0.07
N TYR A 5 -4.77 4.88 -1.03
CA TYR A 5 -3.46 5.51 -1.15
C TYR A 5 -3.28 6.62 -0.12
N ASN A 6 -4.24 7.56 -0.03
CA ASN A 6 -4.17 8.67 0.91
C ASN A 6 -4.17 8.19 2.37
N TRP A 7 -4.97 7.17 2.69
CA TRP A 7 -4.97 6.54 4.01
C TRP A 7 -3.58 5.98 4.35
N PHE A 8 -2.97 5.21 3.44
CA PHE A 8 -1.67 4.59 3.69
C PHE A 8 -0.56 5.64 3.92
N VAL A 9 -0.54 6.70 3.11
CA VAL A 9 0.45 7.79 3.27
C VAL A 9 0.31 8.50 4.61
N ASN A 10 -0.92 8.70 5.09
CA ASN A 10 -1.19 9.35 6.38
C ASN A 10 -0.93 8.43 7.58
N GLU A 11 -1.12 7.12 7.40
CA GLU A 11 -0.97 6.12 8.47
C GLU A 11 0.49 5.70 8.65
N PHE A 12 1.27 5.61 7.56
CA PHE A 12 2.69 5.21 7.58
C PHE A 12 3.58 5.90 8.64
N PRO A 13 3.58 7.24 8.82
CA PRO A 13 4.43 7.90 9.82
C PRO A 13 4.08 7.55 11.28
N LYS A 14 2.91 6.93 11.53
CA LYS A 14 2.53 6.46 12.88
C LYS A 14 3.16 5.11 13.22
N HIS A 15 3.50 4.31 12.20
CA HIS A 15 4.02 2.94 12.34
C HIS A 15 5.50 2.83 11.97
N SER A 16 6.07 3.85 11.34
CA SER A 16 7.49 3.89 10.99
C SER A 16 8.09 5.26 11.31
N THR A 17 9.31 5.25 11.86
CA THR A 17 10.11 6.46 12.08
C THR A 17 10.81 6.94 10.80
N ARG A 18 10.83 6.10 9.76
CA ARG A 18 11.46 6.41 8.48
C ARG A 18 10.49 7.16 7.57
N LYS A 19 11.05 7.98 6.68
CA LYS A 19 10.28 8.59 5.60
C LYS A 19 9.81 7.51 4.62
N LEU A 20 8.53 7.56 4.24
CA LEU A 20 7.97 6.71 3.19
C LEU A 20 8.73 6.94 1.88
N ASP A 21 9.41 5.91 1.38
CA ASP A 21 10.02 5.87 0.06
C ASP A 21 9.20 4.93 -0.84
N MET A 22 8.46 5.51 -1.79
CA MET A 22 7.51 4.77 -2.61
C MET A 22 7.62 5.19 -4.08
N GLY A 23 7.64 4.19 -4.97
CA GLY A 23 7.50 4.36 -6.42
C GLY A 23 6.04 4.27 -6.87
N LYS A 24 5.82 4.04 -8.17
CA LYS A 24 4.44 3.92 -8.73
C LYS A 24 3.67 2.70 -8.21
N SER A 25 4.38 1.61 -7.90
CA SER A 25 3.78 0.33 -7.47
C SER A 25 4.56 -0.37 -6.35
N CYS A 26 5.63 0.23 -5.83
CA CYS A 26 6.53 -0.42 -4.87
C CYS A 26 6.86 0.50 -3.70
N ILE A 27 7.00 -0.07 -2.51
CA ILE A 27 7.52 0.60 -1.32
C ILE A 27 8.93 0.06 -1.07
N ARG A 28 9.90 0.95 -0.89
CA ARG A 28 11.31 0.60 -0.73
C ARG A 28 11.73 0.74 0.72
N PHE A 29 12.37 -0.30 1.25
CA PHE A 29 12.94 -0.32 2.58
C PHE A 29 14.44 -0.62 2.47
N LYS A 30 15.27 0.11 3.24
CA LYS A 30 16.72 -0.12 3.27
C LYS A 30 17.11 -1.22 4.27
N LYS A 31 16.35 -1.37 5.34
CA LYS A 31 16.55 -2.37 6.39
C LYS A 31 15.26 -3.16 6.58
N ALA A 32 15.38 -4.46 6.83
CA ALA A 32 14.22 -5.32 7.08
C ALA A 32 13.50 -4.97 8.39
N GLU A 33 14.24 -4.48 9.39
CA GLU A 33 13.72 -4.04 10.69
C GLU A 33 12.79 -2.82 10.59
N ASP A 34 12.95 -2.00 9.55
CA ASP A 34 12.16 -0.78 9.33
C ASP A 34 10.81 -1.08 8.65
N ILE A 35 10.52 -2.34 8.31
CA ILE A 35 9.29 -2.74 7.62
C ILE A 35 8.15 -2.82 8.66
N PRO A 36 7.11 -1.97 8.56
CA PRO A 36 5.98 -2.02 9.49
C PRO A 36 5.01 -3.14 9.07
N PHE A 37 5.30 -4.37 9.49
CA PHE A 37 4.50 -5.55 9.14
C PHE A 37 3.04 -5.43 9.55
N ASP A 38 2.74 -4.87 10.73
CA ASP A 38 1.37 -4.67 11.21
C ASP A 38 0.56 -3.74 10.30
N LEU A 39 1.19 -2.67 9.79
CA LEU A 39 0.55 -1.76 8.84
C LEU A 39 0.30 -2.43 7.50
N ILE A 40 1.26 -3.24 7.03
CA ILE A 40 1.11 -4.00 5.77
C ILE A 40 0.01 -5.05 5.90
N ALA A 41 -0.10 -5.72 7.05
CA ALA A 41 -1.19 -6.64 7.34
C ALA A 41 -2.54 -5.92 7.25
N GLN A 42 -2.69 -4.75 7.87
CA GLN A 42 -3.92 -3.94 7.77
C GLN A 42 -4.19 -3.45 6.34
N LEU A 43 -3.16 -3.13 5.57
CA LEU A 43 -3.31 -2.76 4.17
C LEU A 43 -3.87 -3.93 3.35
N SER A 44 -3.38 -5.14 3.59
CA SER A 44 -3.81 -6.35 2.87
C SER A 44 -5.28 -6.67 3.09
N THR A 45 -5.85 -6.32 4.25
CA THR A 45 -7.27 -6.56 4.55
C THR A 45 -8.20 -5.47 4.00
N LYS A 46 -7.68 -4.36 3.47
CA LYS A 46 -8.48 -3.23 2.95
C LYS A 46 -8.88 -3.34 1.48
N MET A 47 -8.52 -4.44 0.85
CA MET A 47 -8.87 -4.72 -0.54
C MET A 47 -9.23 -6.18 -0.68
N THR A 48 -10.41 -6.46 -1.25
CA THR A 48 -10.79 -7.83 -1.57
C THR A 48 -10.20 -8.25 -2.91
N VAL A 49 -10.15 -9.56 -3.14
CA VAL A 49 -9.66 -10.12 -4.40
C VAL A 49 -10.56 -9.69 -5.57
N GLU A 50 -11.87 -9.67 -5.37
CA GLU A 50 -12.87 -9.28 -6.38
C GLU A 50 -12.73 -7.80 -6.77
N GLU A 51 -12.52 -6.91 -5.78
CA GLU A 51 -12.25 -5.50 -6.05
C GLU A 51 -10.97 -5.33 -6.89
N TRP A 52 -9.92 -6.08 -6.55
CA TRP A 52 -8.66 -6.03 -7.29
C TRP A 52 -8.82 -6.49 -8.75
N ILE A 53 -9.52 -7.61 -8.97
CA ILE A 53 -9.83 -8.12 -10.31
C ILE A 53 -10.60 -7.07 -11.11
N THR A 54 -11.65 -6.49 -10.52
CA THR A 54 -12.49 -5.47 -11.18
C THR A 54 -11.67 -4.25 -11.62
N ILE A 55 -10.80 -3.74 -10.75
CA ILE A 55 -9.91 -2.61 -11.06
C ILE A 55 -8.95 -3.00 -12.19
N TYR A 56 -8.36 -4.20 -12.12
CA TYR A 56 -7.42 -4.66 -13.13
C TYR A 56 -8.07 -4.78 -14.51
N GLU A 57 -9.22 -5.45 -14.61
CA GLU A 57 -9.96 -5.62 -15.87
C GLU A 57 -10.42 -4.29 -16.47
N THR A 58 -10.87 -3.34 -15.63
CA THR A 58 -11.32 -2.01 -16.10
C THR A 58 -10.17 -1.18 -16.70
N ASN A 59 -8.96 -1.33 -16.16
CA ASN A 59 -7.78 -0.56 -16.62
C ASN A 59 -7.00 -1.27 -17.72
N LEU A 60 -7.32 -2.54 -18.01
CA LEU A 60 -6.73 -3.30 -19.10
C LEU A 60 -7.30 -2.77 -20.43
N LYS A 61 -6.52 -1.97 -21.16
CA LYS A 61 -6.86 -1.56 -22.53
C LYS A 61 -6.73 -2.77 -23.44
N ARG A 62 -7.86 -3.20 -24.04
CA ARG A 62 -7.89 -4.17 -25.14
C ARG A 62 -7.72 -3.49 -26.48
#